data_AF-A0A8J0SUT1-F1
#
_entry.id   AF-A0A8J0SUT1-F1
#
_cell.length_a   1.000
_cell.length_b   1.000
_cell.length_c   1.000
_cell.angle_alpha   90.00
_cell.angle_beta   90.00
_cell.angle_gamma   90.00
#
_symmetry.space_group_name_H-M   'P 1'
#
loop_
_entity.id
_entity.type
_entity.pdbx_description
1 polymer ?
#
loop_
_entity_poly.entity_id
_entity_poly.type
_entity_poly.pdbx_seq_one_letter_code
_entity_poly.pdbx_strand_id
1 'polypeptide(L)'
;MYVISGSNLYQGSMPSEQGKSWISPDRQVGKGEWNRYKFLLFHPNGDLYAVTKSGHLYKGPAPNNENISWGYEQATKIGDRIWNDFSAYFFDPEGMLYVVTPSGDLRKRSPPTSASDDWLGTSSIVGQGSWKDYTHFIRFTPDGYLWCVENSNGYIYRGLPPANRGSRYVDKAEKLGCHYHQFHFTNFTRDKTIKSILGFDFLIDSAKTLSQSIEVVEKQVYNNARSTTPLKSTFSFNKTIKEVSEFTHEHGFTVAVGAEMTFTAGIPFIGDTETKVSLNRSTTHNWKFSSTNEREVSFSAATEVEVEGGKAVRLEATIRKAEINIPYRATVRTLFGYEATVSGTWNGVSHFDLVVKQEDVTP
;
A
#
# COMPACT_ATOMS: atom_id res chain seq x y z
N MET A 1 10.05 -2.14 -13.03
CA MET A 1 11.27 -2.97 -13.24
C MET A 1 12.49 -2.13 -12.91
N TYR A 2 13.55 -2.75 -12.37
CA TYR A 2 14.85 -2.10 -12.15
C TYR A 2 15.91 -2.77 -13.03
N VAL A 3 16.75 -1.97 -13.70
CA VAL A 3 17.78 -2.46 -14.62
C VAL A 3 19.09 -1.71 -14.39
N ILE A 4 20.20 -2.43 -14.32
CA ILE A 4 21.55 -1.85 -14.33
C ILE A 4 22.03 -1.78 -15.77
N SER A 5 22.42 -0.59 -16.23
CA SER A 5 23.10 -0.39 -17.51
C SER A 5 24.34 0.46 -17.30
N GLY A 6 25.51 -0.08 -17.68
CA GLY A 6 26.78 0.51 -17.29
C GLY A 6 26.89 0.63 -15.77
N SER A 7 27.19 1.83 -15.29
CA SER A 7 27.30 2.16 -13.86
C SER A 7 26.00 2.72 -13.25
N ASN A 8 24.89 2.76 -13.99
CA ASN A 8 23.65 3.42 -13.56
C ASN A 8 22.52 2.41 -13.31
N LEU A 9 21.58 2.81 -12.46
CA LEU A 9 20.35 2.09 -12.17
C LEU A 9 19.16 2.87 -12.73
N TYR A 10 18.28 2.13 -13.37
CA TYR A 10 17.10 2.67 -14.00
C TYR A 10 15.83 1.97 -13.52
N GLN A 11 14.74 2.71 -13.43
CA GLN A 11 13.41 2.23 -13.11
C GLN A 11 12.48 2.53 -14.28
N GLY A 12 11.68 1.54 -14.68
CA GLY A 12 10.71 1.72 -15.77
C GLY A 12 9.70 0.61 -15.86
N SER A 13 8.74 0.80 -16.77
CA SER A 13 7.75 -0.22 -17.12
C SER A 13 8.39 -1.36 -17.91
N MET A 14 7.78 -2.55 -17.90
CA MET A 14 8.19 -3.58 -18.85
C MET A 14 7.85 -3.12 -20.28
N PRO A 15 8.71 -3.38 -21.27
CA PRO A 15 8.38 -3.09 -22.67
C PRO A 15 7.08 -3.81 -23.07
N SER A 16 6.11 -3.07 -23.59
CA SER A 16 4.82 -3.60 -24.05
C SER A 16 4.81 -4.00 -25.53
N GLU A 17 5.89 -3.71 -26.26
CA GLU A 17 5.99 -3.89 -27.72
C GLU A 17 7.26 -4.64 -28.09
N GLN A 18 7.14 -5.51 -29.10
CA GLN A 18 8.25 -6.29 -29.63
C GLN A 18 9.24 -5.35 -30.36
N GLY A 19 10.51 -5.31 -29.94
CA GLY A 19 11.55 -4.49 -30.55
C GLY A 19 11.86 -3.16 -29.84
N LYS A 20 11.10 -2.77 -28.81
CA LYS A 20 11.54 -1.69 -27.90
C LYS A 20 12.71 -2.17 -27.03
N SER A 21 13.75 -1.35 -26.93
CA SER A 21 14.86 -1.62 -26.03
C SER A 21 14.35 -1.73 -24.59
N TRP A 22 14.78 -2.76 -23.87
CA TRP A 22 14.59 -2.88 -22.42
C TRP A 22 15.24 -1.69 -21.67
N ILE A 23 16.16 -1.01 -22.36
CA ILE A 23 16.87 0.19 -21.92
C ILE A 23 16.16 1.45 -22.45
N SER A 24 14.82 1.47 -22.47
CA SER A 24 14.04 2.71 -22.43
C SER A 24 13.42 2.93 -21.05
N PRO A 25 14.18 2.86 -19.94
CA PRO A 25 13.61 3.08 -18.64
C PRO A 25 13.14 4.52 -18.53
N ASP A 26 11.88 4.69 -18.15
CA ASP A 26 11.22 5.99 -18.07
C ASP A 26 11.93 6.96 -17.09
N ARG A 27 12.81 6.43 -16.21
CA ARG A 27 13.50 7.21 -15.17
C ARG A 27 14.83 6.59 -14.73
N GLN A 28 15.92 7.37 -14.76
CA GLN A 28 17.16 7.04 -14.04
C GLN A 28 16.94 7.29 -12.54
N VAL A 29 17.24 6.30 -11.71
CA VAL A 29 17.00 6.34 -10.25
C VAL A 29 18.26 6.08 -9.44
N GLY A 30 19.39 5.88 -10.10
CA GLY A 30 20.68 5.79 -9.44
C GLY A 30 21.79 6.02 -10.45
N LYS A 31 22.79 6.81 -10.05
CA LYS A 31 23.92 7.19 -10.91
C LYS A 31 25.23 6.71 -10.31
N GLY A 32 26.06 6.09 -11.13
CA GLY A 32 27.39 5.66 -10.73
C GLY A 32 27.40 4.40 -9.83
N GLU A 33 28.46 3.60 -9.98
CA GLU A 33 28.80 2.42 -9.18
C GLU A 33 27.79 1.26 -9.10
N TRP A 34 26.64 1.31 -9.78
CA TRP A 34 25.67 0.20 -9.73
C TRP A 34 26.20 -1.11 -10.31
N ASN A 35 27.17 -1.04 -11.22
CA ASN A 35 27.91 -2.20 -11.73
C ASN A 35 28.72 -2.96 -10.66
N ARG A 36 28.87 -2.41 -9.45
CA ARG A 36 29.53 -3.10 -8.32
C ARG A 36 28.66 -4.20 -7.73
N TYR A 37 27.34 -4.16 -7.95
CA TYR A 37 26.41 -5.16 -7.43
C TYR A 37 26.34 -6.36 -8.36
N LYS A 38 26.39 -7.56 -7.77
CA LYS A 38 26.21 -8.85 -8.44
C LYS A 38 24.73 -9.24 -8.47
N PHE A 39 24.01 -8.98 -7.39
CA PHE A 39 22.57 -9.26 -7.27
C PHE A 39 21.83 -8.07 -6.71
N LEU A 40 20.63 -7.85 -7.22
CA LEU A 40 19.62 -6.96 -6.66
C LEU A 40 18.34 -7.77 -6.45
N LEU A 41 17.72 -7.65 -5.28
CA LEU A 41 16.45 -8.29 -4.97
C LEU A 41 15.61 -7.41 -4.04
N PHE A 42 14.29 -7.55 -4.13
CA PHE A 42 13.35 -6.80 -3.31
C PHE A 42 12.71 -7.69 -2.26
N HIS A 43 12.72 -7.20 -1.03
CA HIS A 43 11.93 -7.80 0.04
C HIS A 43 10.44 -7.48 -0.16
N PRO A 44 9.51 -8.34 0.29
CA PRO A 44 8.06 -8.09 0.14
C PRO A 44 7.54 -6.77 0.72
N ASN A 45 8.30 -6.11 1.60
CA ASN A 45 7.97 -4.80 2.17
C ASN A 45 8.40 -3.61 1.28
N GLY A 46 9.09 -3.86 0.16
CA GLY A 46 9.59 -2.83 -0.76
C GLY A 46 11.07 -2.45 -0.57
N ASP A 47 11.75 -2.96 0.46
CA ASP A 47 13.19 -2.70 0.66
C ASP A 47 14.04 -3.35 -0.44
N LEU A 48 15.06 -2.63 -0.91
CA LEU A 48 16.06 -3.13 -1.83
C LEU A 48 17.20 -3.78 -1.05
N TYR A 49 17.55 -5.00 -1.46
CA TYR A 49 18.73 -5.73 -1.02
C TYR A 49 19.71 -5.82 -2.18
N ALA A 50 20.98 -5.58 -1.89
CA ALA A 50 22.03 -5.57 -2.91
C ALA A 50 23.27 -6.31 -2.41
N VAL A 51 23.74 -7.26 -3.22
CA VAL A 51 24.97 -8.01 -2.96
C VAL A 51 26.07 -7.45 -3.84
N THR A 52 27.17 -7.01 -3.25
CA THR A 52 28.33 -6.53 -4.01
C THR A 52 29.13 -7.69 -4.58
N LYS A 53 29.89 -7.44 -5.65
CA LYS A 53 30.86 -8.39 -6.20
C LYS A 53 31.97 -8.76 -5.20
N SER A 54 32.22 -7.91 -4.19
CA SER A 54 33.13 -8.16 -3.07
C SER A 54 32.51 -8.94 -1.92
N GLY A 55 31.23 -9.32 -2.01
CA GLY A 55 30.57 -10.18 -1.03
C GLY A 55 29.92 -9.50 0.16
N HIS A 56 29.68 -8.19 0.09
CA HIS A 56 28.91 -7.47 1.10
C HIS A 56 27.41 -7.49 0.75
N LEU A 57 26.55 -7.57 1.77
CA LEU A 57 25.11 -7.40 1.63
C LEU A 57 24.68 -6.05 2.21
N TYR A 58 23.90 -5.32 1.42
CA TYR A 58 23.29 -4.05 1.80
C TYR A 58 21.78 -4.13 1.76
N LYS A 59 21.12 -3.37 2.63
CA LYS A 59 19.67 -3.17 2.68
C LYS A 59 19.34 -1.70 2.81
N GLY A 60 18.35 -1.22 2.08
CA GLY A 60 17.79 0.11 2.26
C GLY A 60 16.51 0.31 1.46
N PRO A 61 15.83 1.46 1.62
CA PRO A 61 14.72 1.83 0.76
C PRO A 61 15.19 1.87 -0.69
N ALA A 62 14.34 1.47 -1.64
CA ALA A 62 14.69 1.54 -3.06
C ALA A 62 14.96 3.01 -3.47
N PRO A 63 16.03 3.29 -4.24
CA PRO A 63 16.32 4.65 -4.64
C PRO A 63 15.26 5.15 -5.64
N ASN A 64 14.91 6.42 -5.53
CA ASN A 64 13.87 7.05 -6.35
C ASN A 64 14.39 8.21 -7.22
N ASN A 65 15.67 8.56 -7.11
CA ASN A 65 16.28 9.60 -7.93
C ASN A 65 17.80 9.40 -8.01
N GLU A 66 18.41 9.98 -9.04
CA GLU A 66 19.81 9.76 -9.39
C GLU A 66 20.83 10.51 -8.53
N ASN A 67 20.39 11.46 -7.70
CA ASN A 67 21.28 12.35 -6.94
C ASN A 67 21.70 11.74 -5.59
N ILE A 68 21.10 10.62 -5.19
CA ILE A 68 21.39 9.98 -3.91
C ILE A 68 22.33 8.80 -4.11
N SER A 69 23.40 8.79 -3.34
CA SER A 69 24.35 7.69 -3.31
C SER A 69 23.81 6.55 -2.46
N TRP A 70 22.94 5.70 -3.04
CA TRP A 70 22.20 4.67 -2.30
C TRP A 70 23.07 3.87 -1.33
N GLY A 71 24.22 3.38 -1.79
CA GLY A 71 25.09 2.52 -0.98
C GLY A 71 25.86 3.21 0.16
N TYR A 72 25.91 4.54 0.19
CA TYR A 72 26.63 5.31 1.20
C TYR A 72 25.69 6.13 2.08
N GLU A 73 24.58 6.61 1.53
CA GLU A 73 23.67 7.55 2.19
C GLU A 73 22.34 6.93 2.62
N GLN A 74 21.93 5.80 2.05
CA GLN A 74 20.62 5.17 2.33
C GLN A 74 20.73 3.73 2.81
N ALA A 75 21.63 2.95 2.23
CA ALA A 75 21.72 1.54 2.49
C ALA A 75 22.62 1.26 3.70
N THR A 76 22.16 0.36 4.55
CA THR A 76 22.92 -0.17 5.67
C THR A 76 23.62 -1.46 5.24
N LYS A 77 24.91 -1.59 5.53
CA LYS A 77 25.64 -2.87 5.36
C LYS A 77 25.17 -3.85 6.44
N ILE A 78 24.54 -4.94 6.01
CA ILE A 78 23.95 -5.97 6.89
C ILE A 78 24.60 -7.34 6.69
N GLY A 79 25.65 -7.46 5.89
CA GLY A 79 26.39 -8.70 5.73
C GLY A 79 27.78 -8.50 5.16
N ASP A 80 28.71 -9.38 5.50
CA ASP A 80 30.13 -9.26 5.13
C ASP A 80 30.66 -10.49 4.37
N ARG A 81 31.54 -10.22 3.40
CA ARG A 81 32.44 -11.11 2.62
C ARG A 81 31.89 -12.33 1.88
N ILE A 82 30.88 -13.04 2.37
CA ILE A 82 30.45 -14.35 1.82
C ILE A 82 29.28 -14.25 0.83
N TRP A 83 28.65 -13.07 0.72
CA TRP A 83 27.38 -12.95 0.00
C TRP A 83 27.57 -13.05 -1.54
N ASN A 84 28.75 -12.81 -2.08
CA ASN A 84 28.95 -13.01 -3.52
C ASN A 84 29.03 -14.51 -3.91
N ASP A 85 29.23 -15.40 -2.95
CA ASP A 85 29.45 -16.84 -3.21
C ASP A 85 28.15 -17.61 -3.44
N PHE A 86 27.03 -17.17 -2.87
CA PHE A 86 25.75 -17.85 -3.08
C PHE A 86 25.29 -17.79 -4.54
N SER A 87 24.68 -18.89 -4.99
CA SER A 87 24.26 -19.08 -6.38
C SER A 87 22.93 -18.38 -6.70
N ALA A 88 22.07 -18.20 -5.69
CA ALA A 88 20.78 -17.53 -5.85
C ALA A 88 20.26 -16.94 -4.52
N TYR A 89 19.35 -15.98 -4.65
CA TYR A 89 18.74 -15.22 -3.56
C TYR A 89 17.26 -14.97 -3.82
N PHE A 90 16.41 -15.20 -2.82
CA PHE A 90 14.98 -14.88 -2.93
C PHE A 90 14.32 -14.80 -1.56
N PHE A 91 13.16 -14.12 -1.50
CA PHE A 91 12.32 -14.04 -0.31
C PHE A 91 11.02 -14.82 -0.48
N ASP A 92 10.52 -15.41 0.61
CA ASP A 92 9.11 -15.85 0.68
C ASP A 92 8.18 -14.65 0.97
N PRO A 93 6.84 -14.78 0.82
CA PRO A 93 5.90 -13.69 1.07
C PRO A 93 5.97 -13.12 2.49
N GLU A 94 6.39 -13.92 3.46
CA GLU A 94 6.59 -13.53 4.85
C GLU A 94 7.91 -12.79 5.10
N GLY A 95 8.78 -12.68 4.08
CA GLY A 95 10.04 -11.93 4.15
C GLY A 95 11.24 -12.74 4.65
N MET A 96 11.14 -14.07 4.71
CA MET A 96 12.29 -14.92 5.03
C MET A 96 13.23 -15.04 3.85
N LEU A 97 14.53 -14.90 4.11
CA LEU A 97 15.58 -14.99 3.11
C LEU A 97 15.93 -16.45 2.83
N TYR A 98 16.00 -16.78 1.56
CA TYR A 98 16.53 -18.04 1.06
C TYR A 98 17.77 -17.79 0.22
N VAL A 99 18.75 -18.66 0.40
CA VAL A 99 19.99 -18.67 -0.39
C VAL A 99 20.29 -20.09 -0.86
N VAL A 100 20.85 -20.18 -2.07
CA VAL A 100 21.43 -21.43 -2.57
C VAL A 100 22.93 -21.37 -2.37
N THR A 101 23.49 -22.27 -1.57
CA THR A 101 24.92 -22.33 -1.30
C THR A 101 25.70 -22.85 -2.52
N PRO A 102 27.03 -22.62 -2.60
CA PRO A 102 27.87 -23.25 -3.62
C PRO A 102 27.80 -24.78 -3.62
N SER A 103 27.56 -25.40 -2.46
CA SER A 103 27.35 -26.85 -2.33
C SER A 103 26.01 -27.32 -2.91
N GLY A 104 25.08 -26.41 -3.22
CA GLY A 104 23.75 -26.72 -3.72
C GLY A 104 22.71 -26.94 -2.61
N ASP A 105 22.97 -26.51 -1.38
CA ASP A 105 21.98 -26.53 -0.30
C ASP A 105 21.09 -25.30 -0.38
N LEU A 106 19.80 -25.49 -0.12
CA LEU A 106 18.86 -24.40 0.10
C LEU A 106 18.79 -24.10 1.59
N ARG A 107 19.14 -22.87 1.95
CA ARG A 107 19.12 -22.39 3.35
C ARG A 107 18.08 -21.30 3.53
N LYS A 108 17.43 -21.28 4.69
CA LYS A 108 16.38 -20.34 5.09
C LYS A 108 16.68 -19.73 6.45
N ARG A 109 16.50 -18.41 6.57
CA ARG A 109 16.43 -17.67 7.85
C ARG A 109 15.87 -16.26 7.61
N SER A 110 15.46 -15.55 8.65
CA SER A 110 15.21 -14.11 8.55
C SER A 110 16.46 -13.40 8.03
N PRO A 111 16.34 -12.34 7.21
CA PRO A 111 17.48 -11.60 6.71
C PRO A 111 18.32 -11.02 7.86
N PRO A 112 19.64 -10.89 7.69
CA PRO A 112 20.49 -10.36 8.75
C PRO A 112 20.17 -8.88 8.99
N THR A 113 20.38 -8.43 10.24
CA THR A 113 20.18 -7.02 10.63
C THR A 113 21.49 -6.28 10.87
N SER A 114 22.62 -6.99 10.92
CA SER A 114 23.95 -6.39 11.07
C SER A 114 25.01 -7.20 10.32
N ALA A 115 26.10 -6.54 9.94
CA ALA A 115 27.19 -7.18 9.20
C ALA A 115 27.95 -8.27 9.98
N SER A 116 27.80 -8.31 11.31
CA SER A 116 28.43 -9.32 12.19
C SER A 116 27.59 -10.60 12.33
N ASP A 117 26.43 -10.66 11.69
CA ASP A 117 25.52 -11.78 11.80
C ASP A 117 26.08 -13.03 11.08
N ASP A 118 26.29 -14.12 11.83
CA ASP A 118 26.61 -15.43 11.28
C ASP A 118 25.36 -16.09 10.68
N TRP A 119 24.83 -15.46 9.63
CA TRP A 119 23.61 -15.90 8.97
C TRP A 119 23.78 -17.31 8.42
N LEU A 120 24.94 -17.62 7.82
CA LEU A 120 25.18 -18.93 7.23
C LEU A 120 25.25 -20.01 8.32
N GLY A 121 26.01 -19.81 9.41
CA GLY A 121 26.14 -20.79 10.48
C GLY A 121 24.83 -21.05 11.24
N THR A 122 23.96 -20.06 11.33
CA THR A 122 22.69 -20.15 12.08
C THR A 122 21.44 -20.39 11.23
N SER A 123 21.58 -20.40 9.90
CA SER A 123 20.47 -20.69 8.98
C SER A 123 20.08 -22.17 8.97
N SER A 124 18.80 -22.43 8.68
CA SER A 124 18.29 -23.79 8.53
C SER A 124 18.49 -24.30 7.11
N ILE A 125 19.04 -25.50 6.95
CA ILE A 125 19.05 -26.22 5.66
C ILE A 125 17.66 -26.82 5.45
N VAL A 126 16.94 -26.31 4.46
CA VAL A 126 15.59 -26.75 4.08
C VAL A 126 15.60 -27.65 2.84
N GLY A 127 16.69 -27.68 2.07
CA GLY A 127 16.90 -28.66 1.00
C GLY A 127 18.39 -28.90 0.72
N GLN A 128 18.75 -30.08 0.22
CA GLN A 128 20.14 -30.53 0.13
C GLN A 128 20.65 -30.70 -1.30
N GLY A 129 21.90 -30.27 -1.54
CA GLY A 129 22.81 -30.69 -2.61
C GLY A 129 22.46 -30.38 -4.07
N SER A 130 21.19 -30.31 -4.46
CA SER A 130 20.78 -30.20 -5.87
C SER A 130 20.18 -28.84 -6.24
N TRP A 131 20.10 -27.88 -5.32
CA TRP A 131 19.46 -26.59 -5.59
C TRP A 131 20.22 -25.71 -6.58
N LYS A 132 21.53 -25.92 -6.67
CA LYS A 132 22.36 -25.26 -7.68
C LYS A 132 21.99 -25.67 -9.10
N ASP A 133 21.27 -26.79 -9.27
CA ASP A 133 20.81 -27.27 -10.57
C ASP A 133 19.53 -26.53 -11.03
N TYR A 134 18.92 -25.69 -10.17
CA TYR A 134 17.64 -25.03 -10.43
C TYR A 134 17.72 -23.49 -10.50
N THR A 135 18.91 -22.91 -10.63
CA THR A 135 19.15 -21.47 -10.37
C THR A 135 18.75 -20.50 -11.48
N HIS A 136 18.36 -20.97 -12.67
CA HIS A 136 18.01 -20.06 -13.78
C HIS A 136 16.88 -19.11 -13.39
N PHE A 137 15.97 -19.59 -12.52
CA PHE A 137 14.99 -18.77 -11.82
C PHE A 137 14.42 -19.56 -10.62
N ILE A 138 14.43 -19.00 -9.41
CA ILE A 138 13.72 -19.53 -8.23
C ILE A 138 12.94 -18.42 -7.53
N ARG A 139 11.68 -18.67 -7.18
CA ARG A 139 10.84 -17.70 -6.46
C ARG A 139 9.62 -18.33 -5.81
N PHE A 140 9.13 -17.71 -4.74
CA PHE A 140 7.78 -17.95 -4.22
C PHE A 140 6.71 -17.18 -4.98
N THR A 141 5.65 -17.86 -5.40
CA THR A 141 4.44 -17.22 -5.90
C THR A 141 3.57 -16.72 -4.73
N PRO A 142 2.66 -15.75 -4.97
CA PRO A 142 1.81 -15.20 -3.91
C PRO A 142 0.91 -16.23 -3.20
N ASP A 143 0.68 -17.39 -3.82
CA ASP A 143 -0.06 -18.52 -3.23
C ASP A 143 0.83 -19.45 -2.38
N GLY A 144 2.09 -19.05 -2.10
CA GLY A 144 3.02 -19.77 -1.23
C GLY A 144 3.77 -20.93 -1.90
N TYR A 145 3.52 -21.20 -3.18
CA TYR A 145 4.26 -22.23 -3.91
C TYR A 145 5.65 -21.73 -4.31
N LEU A 146 6.63 -22.61 -4.27
CA LEU A 146 7.94 -22.38 -4.85
C LEU A 146 7.88 -22.72 -6.34
N TRP A 147 8.57 -21.93 -7.15
CA TRP A 147 8.81 -22.19 -8.55
C TRP A 147 10.31 -22.24 -8.77
N CYS A 148 10.78 -23.19 -9.56
CA CYS A 148 12.18 -23.25 -9.98
C CYS A 148 12.33 -23.70 -11.43
N VAL A 149 13.44 -23.32 -12.05
CA VAL A 149 13.79 -23.72 -13.42
C VAL A 149 15.08 -24.51 -13.40
N GLU A 150 15.02 -25.75 -13.87
CA GLU A 150 16.20 -26.61 -13.98
C GLU A 150 17.15 -26.12 -15.07
N ASN A 151 18.41 -25.88 -14.69
CA ASN A 151 19.45 -25.27 -15.52
C ASN A 151 19.77 -26.09 -16.77
N SER A 152 19.74 -27.42 -16.66
CA SER A 152 20.20 -28.34 -17.71
C SER A 152 19.22 -28.45 -18.89
N ASN A 153 17.92 -28.42 -18.62
CA ASN A 153 16.87 -28.72 -19.59
C ASN A 153 15.78 -27.64 -19.67
N GLY A 154 15.82 -26.64 -18.77
CA GLY A 154 14.82 -25.58 -18.69
C GLY A 154 13.43 -26.07 -18.31
N TYR A 155 13.32 -27.14 -17.54
CA TYR A 155 12.03 -27.59 -17.01
C TYR A 155 11.61 -26.68 -15.86
N ILE A 156 10.35 -26.24 -15.87
CA ILE A 156 9.77 -25.46 -14.77
C ILE A 156 9.03 -26.41 -13.84
N TYR A 157 9.26 -26.23 -12.55
CA TYR A 157 8.61 -26.99 -11.50
C TYR A 157 7.90 -26.06 -10.53
N ARG A 158 6.67 -26.38 -10.16
CA ARG A 158 5.87 -25.71 -9.14
C ARG A 158 5.48 -26.68 -8.03
N GLY A 159 5.66 -26.30 -6.79
CA GLY A 159 5.42 -27.18 -5.65
C GLY A 159 5.46 -26.43 -4.34
N LEU A 160 5.06 -27.10 -3.26
CA LEU A 160 5.26 -26.53 -1.93
C LEU A 160 6.76 -26.39 -1.64
N PRO A 161 7.16 -25.36 -0.87
CA PRO A 161 8.54 -25.27 -0.46
C PRO A 161 8.97 -26.53 0.30
N PRO A 162 10.23 -26.95 0.17
CA PRO A 162 10.70 -28.12 0.87
C PRO A 162 10.71 -27.85 2.38
N ALA A 163 10.08 -28.74 3.14
CA ALA A 163 10.11 -28.70 4.60
C ALA A 163 11.20 -29.61 5.19
N ASN A 164 11.67 -30.60 4.43
CA ASN A 164 12.51 -31.69 4.91
C ASN A 164 13.71 -31.96 3.97
N ARG A 165 14.81 -32.44 4.54
CA ARG A 165 16.09 -32.67 3.83
C ARG A 165 16.11 -33.86 2.87
N GLY A 166 15.17 -34.80 2.99
CA GLY A 166 15.31 -36.16 2.45
C GLY A 166 14.78 -36.44 1.03
N SER A 167 14.27 -35.44 0.30
CA SER A 167 13.72 -35.66 -1.05
C SER A 167 14.07 -34.49 -1.97
N ARG A 168 14.38 -34.76 -3.25
CA ARG A 168 14.57 -33.67 -4.22
C ARG A 168 13.25 -32.95 -4.42
N TYR A 169 13.31 -31.63 -4.55
CA TYR A 169 12.11 -30.82 -4.75
C TYR A 169 11.31 -31.26 -5.99
N VAL A 170 12.01 -31.56 -7.09
CA VAL A 170 11.40 -32.00 -8.35
C VAL A 170 10.66 -33.34 -8.26
N ASP A 171 10.95 -34.18 -7.27
CA ASP A 171 10.26 -35.46 -7.08
C ASP A 171 8.82 -35.25 -6.57
N LYS A 172 8.55 -34.08 -5.98
CA LYS A 172 7.24 -33.71 -5.40
C LYS A 172 6.58 -32.53 -6.11
N ALA A 173 7.34 -31.79 -6.91
CA ALA A 173 6.85 -30.64 -7.63
C ALA A 173 6.21 -31.05 -8.96
N GLU A 174 5.18 -30.32 -9.35
CA GLU A 174 4.53 -30.45 -10.64
C GLU A 174 5.43 -29.85 -11.73
N LYS A 175 5.73 -30.64 -12.77
CA LYS A 175 6.43 -30.14 -13.97
C LYS A 175 5.44 -29.42 -14.88
N LEU A 176 5.63 -28.13 -15.07
CA LEU A 176 4.73 -27.27 -15.84
C LEU A 176 5.09 -27.16 -17.32
N GLY A 177 6.35 -27.40 -17.70
CA GLY A 177 6.81 -27.21 -19.08
C GLY A 177 8.32 -27.41 -19.28
N CYS A 178 8.81 -27.09 -20.48
CA CYS A 178 10.21 -27.27 -20.89
C CYS A 178 10.76 -26.14 -21.77
N HIS A 179 12.07 -26.17 -22.04
CA HIS A 179 12.82 -25.19 -22.85
C HIS A 179 12.95 -23.78 -22.25
N TYR A 180 12.66 -23.59 -20.96
CA TYR A 180 12.74 -22.28 -20.30
C TYR A 180 14.18 -21.77 -20.12
N HIS A 181 15.19 -22.63 -20.28
CA HIS A 181 16.60 -22.23 -20.31
C HIS A 181 16.94 -21.33 -21.51
N GLN A 182 16.10 -21.31 -22.55
CA GLN A 182 16.28 -20.49 -23.76
C GLN A 182 15.79 -19.04 -23.58
N PHE A 183 15.11 -18.74 -22.48
CA PHE A 183 14.58 -17.41 -22.21
C PHE A 183 15.18 -16.87 -20.90
N HIS A 184 15.41 -15.55 -20.85
CA HIS A 184 15.89 -14.89 -19.65
C HIS A 184 14.70 -14.43 -18.79
N PHE A 185 14.24 -15.28 -17.87
CA PHE A 185 13.12 -14.96 -16.99
C PHE A 185 13.59 -14.08 -15.83
N THR A 186 13.00 -12.90 -15.69
CA THR A 186 13.29 -11.99 -14.57
C THR A 186 12.24 -12.10 -13.46
N ASN A 187 10.99 -12.45 -13.79
CA ASN A 187 9.92 -12.63 -12.80
C ASN A 187 8.69 -13.36 -13.36
N PHE A 188 7.97 -14.09 -12.50
CA PHE A 188 6.57 -14.46 -12.71
C PHE A 188 5.73 -13.78 -11.63
N THR A 189 4.89 -12.84 -12.01
CA THR A 189 3.91 -12.23 -11.11
C THR A 189 2.53 -12.72 -11.47
N ARG A 190 1.71 -13.13 -10.49
CA ARG A 190 0.26 -12.96 -10.68
C ARG A 190 0.06 -11.47 -10.79
N ASP A 191 -0.42 -11.02 -11.94
CA ASP A 191 -0.75 -9.62 -12.11
C ASP A 191 -1.70 -9.19 -11.00
N LYS A 192 -1.27 -8.18 -10.25
CA LYS A 192 -2.06 -7.52 -9.21
C LYS A 192 -2.58 -6.17 -9.70
N THR A 193 -2.51 -5.93 -11.00
CA THR A 193 -3.10 -4.76 -11.63
C THR A 193 -4.60 -4.95 -11.67
N ILE A 194 -5.32 -4.16 -10.88
CA ILE A 194 -6.76 -4.20 -10.82
C ILE A 194 -7.32 -3.58 -12.10
N LYS A 195 -8.21 -4.32 -12.76
CA LYS A 195 -8.95 -3.89 -13.95
C LYS A 195 -10.36 -3.43 -13.62
N SER A 196 -11.03 -4.13 -12.70
CA SER A 196 -12.39 -3.78 -12.29
C SER A 196 -12.71 -4.29 -10.88
N ILE A 197 -13.61 -3.60 -10.20
CA ILE A 197 -14.17 -4.03 -8.92
C ILE A 197 -15.43 -4.85 -9.19
N LEU A 198 -15.49 -6.06 -8.64
CA LEU A 198 -16.60 -7.00 -8.76
C LEU A 198 -17.53 -6.97 -7.54
N GLY A 199 -16.97 -6.67 -6.37
CA GLY A 199 -17.71 -6.54 -5.11
C GLY A 199 -16.92 -5.72 -4.10
N PHE A 200 -17.61 -5.06 -3.19
CA PHE A 200 -17.00 -4.17 -2.20
C PHE A 200 -17.78 -4.17 -0.89
N ASP A 201 -17.07 -4.37 0.22
CA ASP A 201 -17.62 -4.44 1.57
C ASP A 201 -16.83 -3.55 2.54
N PHE A 202 -17.52 -2.57 3.14
CA PHE A 202 -17.00 -1.85 4.30
C PHE A 202 -17.13 -2.71 5.56
N LEU A 203 -16.04 -2.88 6.29
CA LEU A 203 -16.00 -3.60 7.57
C LEU A 203 -16.31 -2.62 8.72
N ILE A 204 -17.56 -2.15 8.76
CA ILE A 204 -18.03 -1.09 9.68
C ILE A 204 -17.81 -1.44 11.15
N ASP A 205 -17.92 -2.71 11.53
CA ASP A 205 -17.67 -3.15 12.90
C ASP A 205 -16.22 -2.89 13.36
N SER A 206 -15.30 -2.68 12.42
CA SER A 206 -13.89 -2.35 12.65
C SER A 206 -13.57 -0.87 12.41
N ALA A 207 -14.59 -0.02 12.21
CA ALA A 207 -14.41 1.40 12.01
C ALA A 207 -13.81 2.09 13.25
N LYS A 208 -12.95 3.08 13.01
CA LYS A 208 -12.30 3.88 14.05
C LYS A 208 -12.46 5.36 13.76
N THR A 209 -12.80 6.11 14.79
CA THR A 209 -12.71 7.56 14.78
C THR A 209 -11.30 7.95 15.25
N LEU A 210 -10.53 8.59 14.37
CA LEU A 210 -9.14 8.98 14.63
C LEU A 210 -9.06 10.28 15.43
N SER A 211 -9.90 11.25 15.08
CA SER A 211 -9.96 12.55 15.72
C SER A 211 -11.38 13.11 15.65
N GLN A 212 -11.73 13.99 16.59
CA GLN A 212 -12.96 14.78 16.57
C GLN A 212 -12.70 16.21 17.02
N SER A 213 -13.34 17.17 16.36
CA SER A 213 -13.31 18.58 16.72
C SER A 213 -14.67 19.24 16.50
N ILE A 214 -14.88 20.38 17.16
CA ILE A 214 -16.05 21.24 16.92
C ILE A 214 -15.63 22.35 15.97
N GLU A 215 -16.46 22.63 14.97
CA GLU A 215 -16.28 23.74 14.03
C GLU A 215 -17.47 24.70 14.11
N VAL A 216 -17.18 26.01 14.19
CA VAL A 216 -18.22 27.06 14.15
C VAL A 216 -18.59 27.30 12.69
N VAL A 217 -19.87 27.12 12.35
CA VAL A 217 -20.36 27.31 10.98
C VAL A 217 -20.96 28.68 10.75
N GLU A 218 -21.61 29.26 11.76
CA GLU A 218 -22.22 30.59 11.71
C GLU A 218 -22.25 31.21 13.11
N LYS A 219 -22.13 32.54 13.18
CA LYS A 219 -22.13 33.28 14.44
C LYS A 219 -22.71 34.67 14.25
N GLN A 220 -23.77 34.99 14.99
CA GLN A 220 -24.44 36.29 14.92
C GLN A 220 -24.71 36.85 16.31
N VAL A 221 -24.59 38.17 16.46
CA VAL A 221 -24.85 38.91 17.71
C VAL A 221 -26.03 39.82 17.49
N TYR A 222 -27.02 39.73 18.37
CA TYR A 222 -28.21 40.56 18.39
C TYR A 222 -28.12 41.48 19.61
N ASN A 223 -27.78 42.74 19.37
CA ASN A 223 -27.58 43.72 20.43
C ASN A 223 -28.82 44.62 20.55
N ASN A 224 -29.50 44.54 21.69
CA ASN A 224 -30.64 45.39 22.04
C ASN A 224 -30.37 46.27 23.27
N ALA A 225 -29.10 46.56 23.57
CA ALA A 225 -28.68 47.24 24.79
C ALA A 225 -29.17 48.69 24.90
N ARG A 226 -29.53 49.33 23.78
CA ARG A 226 -29.97 50.75 23.74
C ARG A 226 -31.49 50.93 23.62
N SER A 227 -32.25 49.85 23.49
CA SER A 227 -33.71 49.91 23.37
C SER A 227 -34.40 49.51 24.67
N THR A 228 -35.62 49.99 24.86
CA THR A 228 -36.55 49.55 25.91
C THR A 228 -37.61 48.57 25.38
N THR A 229 -37.68 48.35 24.07
CA THR A 229 -38.60 47.39 23.44
C THR A 229 -37.88 46.13 22.98
N PRO A 230 -38.53 44.95 22.98
CA PRO A 230 -37.93 43.71 22.50
C PRO A 230 -37.54 43.78 21.02
N LEU A 231 -36.34 43.28 20.69
CA LEU A 231 -35.88 43.05 19.32
C LEU A 231 -36.32 41.66 18.89
N LYS A 232 -37.07 41.56 17.78
CA LYS A 232 -37.42 40.30 17.13
C LYS A 232 -36.64 40.17 15.83
N SER A 233 -35.92 39.07 15.69
CA SER A 233 -35.13 38.77 14.50
C SER A 233 -35.15 37.26 14.21
N THR A 234 -34.48 36.85 13.14
CA THR A 234 -34.33 35.44 12.78
C THR A 234 -32.86 35.14 12.57
N PHE A 235 -32.36 34.13 13.27
CA PHE A 235 -31.08 33.52 12.99
C PHE A 235 -31.28 32.48 11.90
N SER A 236 -30.69 32.71 10.73
CA SER A 236 -30.76 31.75 9.63
C SER A 236 -29.44 31.66 8.89
N PHE A 237 -29.08 30.44 8.51
CA PHE A 237 -27.93 30.20 7.65
C PHE A 237 -28.13 28.93 6.82
N ASN A 238 -27.39 28.85 5.72
CA ASN A 238 -27.20 27.64 4.94
C ASN A 238 -25.74 27.57 4.52
N LYS A 239 -25.03 26.53 4.96
CA LYS A 239 -23.61 26.34 4.70
C LYS A 239 -23.36 24.96 4.14
N THR A 240 -22.66 24.91 3.01
CA THR A 240 -22.20 23.67 2.40
C THR A 240 -20.73 23.44 2.71
N ILE A 241 -20.39 22.22 3.11
CA ILE A 241 -19.05 21.79 3.49
C ILE A 241 -18.65 20.62 2.61
N LYS A 242 -17.38 20.64 2.18
CA LYS A 242 -16.77 19.61 1.35
C LYS A 242 -16.09 18.56 2.23
N GLU A 243 -16.63 17.35 2.22
CA GLU A 243 -16.03 16.16 2.78
C GLU A 243 -15.11 15.50 1.75
N VAL A 244 -13.96 15.02 2.22
CA VAL A 244 -12.95 14.37 1.39
C VAL A 244 -12.68 12.98 1.93
N SER A 245 -12.49 12.02 1.02
CA SER A 245 -12.09 10.67 1.39
C SER A 245 -11.26 9.97 0.32
N GLU A 246 -10.55 8.92 0.71
CA GLU A 246 -9.69 8.14 -0.17
C GLU A 246 -9.58 6.69 0.30
N PHE A 247 -9.14 5.82 -0.62
CA PHE A 247 -8.87 4.42 -0.33
C PHE A 247 -7.37 4.17 -0.37
N THR A 248 -6.87 3.46 0.64
CA THR A 248 -5.55 2.85 0.64
C THR A 248 -5.70 1.35 0.40
N HIS A 249 -4.69 0.72 -0.20
CA HIS A 249 -4.70 -0.71 -0.53
C HIS A 249 -3.51 -1.41 0.12
N GLU A 250 -3.65 -2.69 0.45
CA GLU A 250 -2.53 -3.54 0.87
C GLU A 250 -1.42 -3.61 -0.18
N HIS A 251 -0.18 -3.81 0.28
CA HIS A 251 1.02 -3.75 -0.55
C HIS A 251 0.97 -4.74 -1.74
N GLY A 252 1.30 -4.22 -2.92
CA GLY A 252 1.47 -5.01 -4.14
C GLY A 252 0.28 -5.00 -5.09
N PHE A 253 -0.87 -4.44 -4.74
CA PHE A 253 -1.94 -4.15 -5.71
C PHE A 253 -1.73 -2.77 -6.34
N THR A 254 -1.94 -2.67 -7.64
CA THR A 254 -1.85 -1.42 -8.40
C THR A 254 -3.11 -1.22 -9.22
N VAL A 255 -3.52 0.04 -9.40
CA VAL A 255 -4.59 0.38 -10.33
C VAL A 255 -3.99 0.56 -11.72
N ALA A 256 -4.64 0.01 -12.76
CA ALA A 256 -4.18 0.20 -14.13
C ALA A 256 -4.12 1.71 -14.48
N VAL A 257 -3.00 2.14 -15.08
CA VAL A 257 -2.82 3.54 -15.50
C VAL A 257 -3.92 3.93 -16.49
N GLY A 258 -4.63 5.02 -16.21
CA GLY A 258 -5.73 5.52 -17.04
C GLY A 258 -7.10 4.84 -16.81
N ALA A 259 -7.20 3.86 -15.90
CA ALA A 259 -8.48 3.30 -15.52
C ALA A 259 -9.15 4.17 -14.45
N GLU A 260 -10.29 4.80 -14.78
CA GLU A 260 -11.18 5.36 -13.76
C GLU A 260 -11.93 4.23 -13.06
N MET A 261 -11.34 3.72 -11.97
CA MET A 261 -11.96 2.65 -11.21
C MET A 261 -13.02 3.20 -10.27
N THR A 262 -14.27 3.05 -10.71
CA THR A 262 -15.45 3.49 -9.99
C THR A 262 -16.27 2.30 -9.50
N PHE A 263 -16.91 2.45 -8.34
CA PHE A 263 -17.85 1.47 -7.81
C PHE A 263 -18.91 2.15 -6.96
N THR A 264 -20.07 1.51 -6.83
CA THR A 264 -21.19 2.05 -6.05
C THR A 264 -21.29 1.33 -4.72
N ALA A 265 -21.29 2.09 -3.63
CA ALA A 265 -21.47 1.55 -2.27
C ALA A 265 -22.16 2.57 -1.36
N GLY A 266 -22.58 2.12 -0.18
CA GLY A 266 -23.16 2.99 0.85
C GLY A 266 -22.17 4.06 1.35
N ILE A 267 -22.69 5.05 2.07
CA ILE A 267 -21.92 6.18 2.58
C ILE A 267 -21.69 6.02 4.08
N PRO A 268 -20.44 5.93 4.55
CA PRO A 268 -20.16 5.93 5.98
C PRO A 268 -20.56 7.26 6.63
N PHE A 269 -21.15 7.21 7.81
CA PHE A 269 -21.58 8.39 8.56
C PHE A 269 -21.54 8.15 10.07
N ILE A 270 -21.56 9.24 10.85
CA ILE A 270 -21.79 9.20 12.29
C ILE A 270 -23.16 9.84 12.53
N GLY A 271 -24.05 9.13 13.23
CA GLY A 271 -25.39 9.63 13.54
C GLY A 271 -25.38 10.72 14.62
N ASP A 272 -26.40 11.56 14.65
CA ASP A 272 -26.50 12.73 15.55
C ASP A 272 -26.44 12.36 17.05
N THR A 273 -26.82 11.12 17.41
CA THR A 273 -26.81 10.63 18.79
C THR A 273 -25.80 9.50 19.04
N GLU A 274 -25.06 9.05 18.02
CA GLU A 274 -24.23 7.85 18.08
C GLU A 274 -22.74 8.19 18.05
N THR A 275 -21.96 7.59 18.96
CA THR A 275 -20.49 7.66 18.93
C THR A 275 -19.88 6.64 17.96
N LYS A 276 -20.71 5.88 17.24
CA LYS A 276 -20.30 4.80 16.34
C LYS A 276 -20.49 5.21 14.89
N VAL A 277 -19.57 4.73 14.06
CA VAL A 277 -19.64 4.86 12.61
C VAL A 277 -20.64 3.83 12.09
N SER A 278 -21.54 4.27 11.22
CA SER A 278 -22.58 3.49 10.57
C SER A 278 -22.48 3.63 9.04
N LEU A 279 -23.18 2.77 8.29
CA LEU A 279 -23.19 2.81 6.83
C LEU A 279 -24.61 3.08 6.32
N ASN A 280 -24.79 4.21 5.64
CA ASN A 280 -26.04 4.50 4.97
C ASN A 280 -26.11 3.67 3.69
N ARG A 281 -27.05 2.72 3.64
CA ARG A 281 -27.30 1.85 2.47
C ARG A 281 -28.48 2.30 1.62
N SER A 282 -29.28 3.28 2.06
CA SER A 282 -30.40 3.81 1.28
C SER A 282 -29.95 4.81 0.23
N THR A 283 -28.83 5.49 0.47
CA THR A 283 -28.14 6.33 -0.52
C THR A 283 -26.78 5.71 -0.85
N THR A 284 -26.49 5.61 -2.14
CA THR A 284 -25.21 5.11 -2.63
C THR A 284 -24.39 6.24 -3.23
N HIS A 285 -23.08 6.16 -3.09
CA HIS A 285 -22.14 7.07 -3.75
C HIS A 285 -21.31 6.31 -4.78
N ASN A 286 -20.96 7.01 -5.86
CA ASN A 286 -20.04 6.49 -6.86
C ASN A 286 -18.60 6.83 -6.45
N TRP A 287 -17.92 5.86 -5.85
CA TRP A 287 -16.59 6.00 -5.29
C TRP A 287 -15.52 5.79 -6.35
N LYS A 288 -14.54 6.69 -6.40
CA LYS A 288 -13.27 6.54 -7.10
C LYS A 288 -12.31 5.77 -6.20
N PHE A 289 -11.90 4.60 -6.65
CA PHE A 289 -11.07 3.69 -5.84
C PHE A 289 -9.58 4.09 -5.83
N SER A 290 -9.13 4.84 -6.83
CA SER A 290 -7.72 5.17 -7.05
C SER A 290 -7.37 6.65 -6.85
N SER A 291 -8.33 7.45 -6.42
CA SER A 291 -8.17 8.89 -6.26
C SER A 291 -9.07 9.43 -5.16
N THR A 292 -8.82 10.66 -4.79
CA THR A 292 -9.60 11.38 -3.79
C THR A 292 -11.05 11.58 -4.26
N ASN A 293 -11.97 11.27 -3.35
CA ASN A 293 -13.40 11.48 -3.48
C ASN A 293 -13.79 12.73 -2.72
N GLU A 294 -14.78 13.43 -3.27
CA GLU A 294 -15.28 14.68 -2.72
C GLU A 294 -16.80 14.62 -2.68
N ARG A 295 -17.36 15.06 -1.56
CA ARG A 295 -18.81 15.12 -1.35
C ARG A 295 -19.16 16.42 -0.65
N GLU A 296 -20.31 16.99 -1.00
CA GLU A 296 -20.84 18.16 -0.32
C GLU A 296 -21.95 17.77 0.67
N VAL A 297 -21.92 18.39 1.85
CA VAL A 297 -22.93 18.26 2.91
C VAL A 297 -23.39 19.65 3.31
N SER A 298 -24.70 19.86 3.32
CA SER A 298 -25.30 21.15 3.68
C SER A 298 -25.91 21.12 5.07
N PHE A 299 -25.63 22.17 5.84
CA PHE A 299 -26.19 22.44 7.16
C PHE A 299 -26.99 23.73 7.11
N SER A 300 -28.21 23.69 7.63
CA SER A 300 -29.06 24.87 7.71
C SER A 300 -29.85 24.88 9.01
N ALA A 301 -30.03 26.05 9.58
CA ALA A 301 -30.95 26.28 10.68
C ALA A 301 -31.69 27.60 10.46
N ALA A 302 -32.91 27.69 10.98
CA ALA A 302 -33.69 28.90 11.08
C ALA A 302 -34.37 28.92 12.45
N THR A 303 -34.01 29.89 13.30
CA THR A 303 -34.50 30.01 14.68
C THR A 303 -34.91 31.47 14.93
N GLU A 304 -36.10 31.66 15.51
CA GLU A 304 -36.54 32.99 15.94
C GLU A 304 -35.72 33.47 17.15
N VAL A 305 -35.33 34.73 17.14
CA VAL A 305 -34.53 35.35 18.20
C VAL A 305 -35.30 36.54 18.76
N GLU A 306 -35.57 36.50 20.07
CA GLU A 306 -36.16 37.61 20.81
C GLU A 306 -35.18 38.09 21.88
N VAL A 307 -34.84 39.38 21.84
CA VAL A 307 -33.89 40.01 22.76
C VAL A 307 -34.58 41.13 23.51
N GLU A 308 -34.75 40.96 24.81
CA GLU A 308 -35.33 41.99 25.68
C GLU A 308 -34.53 43.31 25.66
N GLY A 309 -35.20 44.41 25.96
CA GLY A 309 -34.57 45.73 26.08
C GLY A 309 -33.44 45.73 27.11
N GLY A 310 -32.30 46.34 26.76
CA GLY A 310 -31.13 46.40 27.63
C GLY A 310 -30.26 45.14 27.63
N LYS A 311 -30.55 44.14 26.78
CA LYS A 311 -29.77 42.89 26.66
C LYS A 311 -29.11 42.76 25.30
N ALA A 312 -28.15 41.85 25.22
CA ALA A 312 -27.58 41.36 23.97
C ALA A 312 -27.43 39.84 24.06
N VAL A 313 -27.67 39.15 22.95
CA VAL A 313 -27.47 37.69 22.84
C VAL A 313 -26.61 37.36 21.64
N ARG A 314 -25.95 36.21 21.70
CA ARG A 314 -25.12 35.66 20.64
C ARG A 314 -25.60 34.27 20.32
N LEU A 315 -25.92 34.05 19.05
CA LEU A 315 -26.21 32.72 18.54
C LEU A 315 -24.97 32.20 17.79
N GLU A 316 -24.56 30.99 18.14
CA GLU A 316 -23.44 30.29 17.52
C GLU A 316 -23.92 28.92 17.07
N ALA A 317 -23.82 28.67 15.77
CA ALA A 317 -24.07 27.36 15.19
C ALA A 317 -22.75 26.61 15.05
N THR A 318 -22.70 25.42 15.62
CA THR A 318 -21.52 24.56 15.63
C THR A 318 -21.86 23.18 15.08
N ILE A 319 -20.91 22.56 14.39
CA ILE A 319 -20.97 21.17 13.95
C ILE A 319 -19.80 20.40 14.53
N ARG A 320 -19.88 19.07 14.50
CA ARG A 320 -18.72 18.20 14.73
C ARG A 320 -18.09 17.77 13.43
N LYS A 321 -16.77 17.66 13.44
CA LYS A 321 -15.95 17.04 12.39
C LYS A 321 -15.26 15.82 12.97
N ALA A 322 -15.30 14.71 12.24
CA ALA A 322 -14.60 13.48 12.59
C ALA A 322 -13.75 12.99 11.41
N GLU A 323 -12.53 12.56 11.71
CA GLU A 323 -11.71 11.77 10.80
C GLU A 323 -11.95 10.29 11.09
N ILE A 324 -12.33 9.54 10.06
CA ILE A 324 -12.81 8.17 10.17
C ILE A 324 -11.96 7.25 9.31
N ASN A 325 -11.65 6.09 9.87
CA ASN A 325 -10.90 5.02 9.25
C ASN A 325 -11.74 3.74 9.25
N ILE A 326 -12.01 3.16 8.08
CA ILE A 326 -12.83 1.96 7.94
C ILE A 326 -12.10 0.95 7.07
N PRO A 327 -11.71 -0.21 7.63
CA PRO A 327 -11.19 -1.30 6.81
C PRO A 327 -12.24 -1.76 5.79
N TYR A 328 -11.81 -2.20 4.61
CA TYR A 328 -12.69 -2.78 3.60
C TYR A 328 -12.11 -4.05 3.00
N ARG A 329 -12.97 -4.80 2.32
CA ARG A 329 -12.59 -5.87 1.39
C ARG A 329 -13.24 -5.64 0.04
N ALA A 330 -12.47 -5.82 -1.01
CA ALA A 330 -12.94 -5.72 -2.39
C ALA A 330 -12.60 -7.01 -3.15
N THR A 331 -13.58 -7.54 -3.86
CA THR A 331 -13.35 -8.59 -4.86
C THR A 331 -13.08 -7.89 -6.18
N VAL A 332 -11.98 -8.22 -6.84
CA VAL A 332 -11.53 -7.52 -8.04
C VAL A 332 -11.17 -8.50 -9.15
N ARG A 333 -11.28 -8.03 -10.39
CA ARG A 333 -10.73 -8.72 -11.56
C ARG A 333 -9.44 -8.02 -11.97
N THR A 334 -8.38 -8.80 -12.21
CA THR A 334 -7.08 -8.28 -12.64
C THR A 334 -7.05 -8.07 -14.16
N LEU A 335 -5.99 -7.43 -14.67
CA LEU A 335 -5.84 -7.16 -16.10
C LEU A 335 -5.88 -8.44 -16.94
N PHE A 336 -5.39 -9.54 -16.39
CA PHE A 336 -5.34 -10.87 -17.02
C PHE A 336 -6.54 -11.75 -16.69
N GLY A 337 -7.59 -11.20 -16.07
CA GLY A 337 -8.86 -11.89 -15.87
C GLY A 337 -8.96 -12.77 -14.62
N TYR A 338 -7.94 -12.78 -13.76
CA TYR A 338 -8.02 -13.49 -12.48
C TYR A 338 -8.87 -12.72 -11.48
N GLU A 339 -9.60 -13.44 -10.63
CA GLU A 339 -10.28 -12.84 -9.48
C GLU A 339 -9.36 -12.87 -8.26
N ALA A 340 -9.32 -11.77 -7.52
CA ALA A 340 -8.52 -11.61 -6.32
C ALA A 340 -9.31 -10.83 -5.26
N THR A 341 -8.95 -11.02 -4.00
CA THR A 341 -9.43 -10.19 -2.90
C THR A 341 -8.36 -9.18 -2.53
N VAL A 342 -8.77 -7.92 -2.44
CA VAL A 342 -7.96 -6.79 -1.99
C VAL A 342 -8.53 -6.31 -0.67
N SER A 343 -7.68 -6.10 0.31
CA SER A 343 -8.06 -5.40 1.53
C SER A 343 -7.35 -4.05 1.58
N GLY A 344 -7.88 -3.16 2.39
CA GLY A 344 -7.29 -1.87 2.61
C GLY A 344 -8.15 -1.04 3.53
N THR A 345 -7.94 0.27 3.50
CA THR A 345 -8.62 1.17 4.42
C THR A 345 -9.18 2.37 3.69
N TRP A 346 -10.44 2.69 3.96
CA TRP A 346 -11.04 3.96 3.59
C TRP A 346 -10.76 4.97 4.69
N ASN A 347 -10.26 6.13 4.30
CA ASN A 347 -10.06 7.28 5.19
C ASN A 347 -10.96 8.40 4.71
N GLY A 348 -11.77 8.96 5.60
CA GLY A 348 -12.69 10.03 5.22
C GLY A 348 -12.99 10.98 6.36
N VAL A 349 -13.47 12.16 6.00
CA VAL A 349 -13.96 13.16 6.93
C VAL A 349 -15.48 13.14 6.92
N SER A 350 -16.10 13.22 8.09
CA SER A 350 -17.54 13.37 8.25
C SER A 350 -17.87 14.58 9.12
N HIS A 351 -18.85 15.37 8.70
CA HIS A 351 -19.45 16.46 9.46
C HIS A 351 -20.88 16.08 9.90
N PHE A 352 -21.23 16.31 11.16
CA PHE A 352 -22.50 15.89 11.75
C PHE A 352 -22.83 16.71 13.01
N ASP A 353 -23.97 16.44 13.65
CA ASP A 353 -24.39 17.04 14.93
C ASP A 353 -24.40 18.58 14.91
N LEU A 354 -25.29 19.16 14.07
CA LEU A 354 -25.51 20.60 14.08
C LEU A 354 -26.23 21.03 15.36
N VAL A 355 -25.59 21.92 16.11
CA VAL A 355 -26.12 22.50 17.34
C VAL A 355 -26.11 24.02 17.23
N VAL A 356 -27.24 24.66 17.53
CA VAL A 356 -27.33 26.12 17.68
C VAL A 356 -27.45 26.45 19.16
N LYS A 357 -26.50 27.24 19.67
CA LYS A 357 -26.49 27.71 21.07
C LYS A 357 -26.74 29.21 21.13
N GLN A 358 -27.54 29.64 22.08
CA GLN A 358 -27.73 31.04 22.42
C GLN A 358 -27.05 31.32 23.77
N GLU A 359 -26.28 32.40 23.82
CA GLU A 359 -25.60 32.87 25.03
C GLU A 359 -25.90 34.36 25.24
N ASP A 360 -26.11 34.76 26.49
CA ASP A 360 -26.18 36.18 26.86
C ASP A 360 -24.80 36.82 26.69
N VAL A 361 -24.77 38.04 26.17
CA VAL A 361 -23.55 38.84 26.02
C VAL A 361 -23.66 40.01 26.97
N THR A 362 -22.63 40.22 27.80
CA THR A 362 -22.53 41.43 28.61
C THR A 362 -22.43 42.64 27.66
N PRO A 363 -23.29 43.67 27.80
CA PRO A 363 -23.33 44.82 26.90
C PRO A 363 -22.01 45.58 26.75
#